data_AF-W9DNL7-F1
#
_entry.id   AF-W9DNL7-F1
#
_cell.length_a   1.000
_cell.length_b   1.000
_cell.length_c   1.000
_cell.angle_alpha   90.00
_cell.angle_beta   90.00
_cell.angle_gamma   90.00
#
_symmetry.space_group_name_H-M   'P 1'
#
loop_
_entity.id
_entity.type
_entity.pdbx_description
1 polymer ?
#
loop_
_entity_poly.entity_id
_entity_poly.type
_entity_poly.pdbx_seq_one_letter_code
_entity_poly.pdbx_strand_id
1 'polypeptide(L)'
;MDAKKFTPLAFLASLGAGGIAVMPFVLMQYTLDHGAGLITRAQLWSMDLSSYQVLYYYLLEFVMILFTLIHFALTIIFTIKLVRWMKTDSFSSLIKDPLRNTGILAPLISYIMSMNVMIGPLRYFLPVLSGNFAALFFPAMIFWSLFFILVLFTEIRLLEISFKNGFDINKINFGWLLHPFLLGMLTVVGTGIAAMASDNTIANTAAFMSLISGSMGMFLLFVKMVILFKSHFQSPGLPEKHFLPSFLIVIPNITLYAISGFRLGHFLERTYGFELGAYFYFVVGLAFAFEIWYMLFGFSLLIDYFRNNHFKEFYVTQWGLICPLVAFAVLGSFAHRIVFNNIVLYGILVMFMLLTILVYFELLSKHIKCSRSSHTTLSCAV
;
A
#
# COMPACT_ATOMS: atom_id res chain seq x y z
N MET A 1 1.24 22.47 -13.99
CA MET A 1 2.59 21.88 -14.05
C MET A 1 2.89 21.53 -15.49
N ASP A 2 3.98 22.05 -16.04
CA ASP A 2 4.49 21.64 -17.35
C ASP A 2 4.65 20.13 -17.41
N ALA A 3 4.32 19.53 -18.56
CA ALA A 3 4.50 18.10 -18.78
C ALA A 3 5.95 17.65 -18.53
N LYS A 4 6.95 18.55 -18.71
CA LYS A 4 8.37 18.28 -18.44
C LYS A 4 8.74 18.11 -16.95
N LYS A 5 7.91 18.59 -16.01
CA LYS A 5 8.18 18.54 -14.56
C LYS A 5 7.35 17.48 -13.81
N PHE A 6 6.73 16.53 -14.52
CA PHE A 6 5.97 15.45 -13.89
C PHE A 6 6.87 14.29 -13.50
N THR A 7 6.61 13.70 -12.33
CA THR A 7 7.23 12.45 -11.88
C THR A 7 6.15 11.42 -11.57
N PRO A 8 6.28 10.16 -12.05
CA PRO A 8 5.35 9.08 -11.71
C PRO A 8 5.20 8.83 -10.20
N LEU A 9 6.21 9.19 -9.39
CA LEU A 9 6.15 9.07 -7.93
C LEU A 9 5.02 9.91 -7.30
N ALA A 10 4.46 10.89 -8.01
CA ALA A 10 3.28 11.63 -7.55
C ALA A 10 2.07 10.71 -7.27
N PHE A 11 1.99 9.54 -7.91
CA PHE A 11 0.95 8.55 -7.63
C PHE A 11 0.99 8.00 -6.20
N LEU A 12 2.12 8.13 -5.47
CA LEU A 12 2.18 7.78 -4.05
C LEU A 12 1.19 8.59 -3.20
N ALA A 13 0.85 9.82 -3.62
CA ALA A 13 -0.19 10.61 -2.97
C ALA A 13 -1.59 10.01 -3.16
N SER A 14 -1.86 9.48 -4.36
CA SER A 14 -3.13 8.79 -4.65
C SER A 14 -3.19 7.44 -3.91
N LEU A 15 -2.10 6.67 -3.98
CA LEU A 15 -1.95 5.41 -3.26
C LEU A 15 -2.17 5.61 -1.74
N GLY A 16 -1.52 6.61 -1.15
CA GLY A 16 -1.68 6.95 0.26
C GLY A 16 -3.12 7.28 0.63
N ALA A 17 -3.84 8.02 -0.22
CA ALA A 17 -5.26 8.29 -0.01
C ALA A 17 -6.09 7.00 -0.06
N GLY A 18 -5.83 6.11 -1.02
CA GLY A 18 -6.48 4.80 -1.06
C GLY A 18 -6.23 4.00 0.21
N GLY A 19 -5.00 4.05 0.73
CA GLY A 19 -4.61 3.46 2.01
C GLY A 19 -5.45 3.96 3.17
N ILE A 20 -5.50 5.28 3.35
CA ILE A 20 -6.27 5.94 4.41
C ILE A 20 -7.77 5.64 4.26
N ALA A 21 -8.29 5.54 3.04
CA ALA A 21 -9.68 5.17 2.81
C ALA A 21 -9.99 3.74 3.32
N VAL A 22 -9.04 2.80 3.19
CA VAL A 22 -9.22 1.40 3.59
C VAL A 22 -9.01 1.19 5.10
N MET A 23 -8.21 2.04 5.78
CA MET A 23 -7.89 1.86 7.20
C MET A 23 -9.12 1.74 8.12
N PRO A 24 -10.13 2.64 8.08
CA PRO A 24 -11.30 2.51 8.94
C PRO A 24 -12.11 1.26 8.66
N PHE A 25 -12.21 0.86 7.38
CA PHE A 25 -12.89 -0.37 6.98
C PHE A 25 -12.23 -1.60 7.61
N VAL A 26 -10.90 -1.71 7.51
CA VAL A 26 -10.15 -2.84 8.08
C VAL A 26 -10.22 -2.82 9.61
N LEU A 27 -10.13 -1.64 10.23
CA LEU A 27 -10.28 -1.51 11.68
C LEU A 27 -11.63 -2.12 12.11
N MET A 28 -12.73 -1.63 11.52
CA MET A 28 -14.07 -2.14 11.83
C MET A 28 -14.23 -3.64 11.55
N GLN A 29 -13.66 -4.14 10.44
CA GLN A 29 -13.70 -5.55 10.05
C GLN A 29 -13.07 -6.49 11.09
N TYR A 30 -12.02 -6.06 11.79
CA TYR A 30 -11.26 -6.94 12.69
C TYR A 30 -11.43 -6.60 14.17
N THR A 31 -12.10 -5.50 14.50
CA THR A 31 -12.37 -5.10 15.89
C THR A 31 -13.82 -5.28 16.29
N LEU A 32 -14.75 -5.38 15.32
CA LEU A 32 -16.17 -5.59 15.60
C LEU A 32 -16.58 -7.03 15.36
N ASP A 33 -17.43 -7.55 16.22
CA ASP A 33 -18.08 -8.82 15.97
C ASP A 33 -19.23 -8.61 14.98
N HIS A 34 -19.13 -9.29 13.83
CA HIS A 34 -20.13 -9.25 12.78
C HIS A 34 -20.31 -10.64 12.17
N GLY A 35 -21.34 -10.80 11.33
CA GLY A 35 -21.62 -12.07 10.65
C GLY A 35 -20.54 -12.47 9.63
N ALA A 36 -20.78 -13.57 8.91
CA ALA A 36 -19.83 -14.09 7.94
C ALA A 36 -19.49 -13.06 6.83
N GLY A 37 -18.24 -13.12 6.35
CA GLY A 37 -17.74 -12.29 5.26
C GLY A 37 -17.29 -10.91 5.72
N LEU A 38 -17.31 -9.96 4.78
CA LEU A 38 -16.84 -8.60 5.02
C LEU A 38 -17.96 -7.73 5.63
N ILE A 39 -17.67 -6.99 6.69
CA ILE A 39 -18.60 -6.11 7.41
C ILE A 39 -19.33 -5.17 6.47
N THR A 40 -20.64 -5.12 6.60
CA THR A 40 -21.51 -4.22 5.83
C THR A 40 -22.01 -3.08 6.69
N ARG A 41 -22.36 -1.96 6.03
CA ARG A 41 -22.97 -0.83 6.73
C ARG A 41 -24.26 -1.22 7.44
N ALA A 42 -25.09 -2.08 6.83
CA ALA A 42 -26.31 -2.59 7.45
C ALA A 42 -26.03 -3.36 8.76
N GLN A 43 -24.98 -4.19 8.78
CA GLN A 43 -24.58 -4.92 9.99
C GLN A 43 -24.09 -3.99 11.10
N LEU A 44 -23.33 -2.94 10.77
CA LEU A 44 -22.87 -1.96 11.76
C LEU A 44 -24.05 -1.24 12.41
N TRP A 45 -24.97 -0.73 11.59
CA TRP A 45 -26.11 0.07 12.08
C TRP A 45 -27.26 -0.76 12.64
N SER A 46 -27.19 -2.10 12.56
CA SER A 46 -28.07 -2.99 13.32
C SER A 46 -27.55 -3.31 14.73
N MET A 47 -26.32 -2.89 15.07
CA MET A 47 -25.78 -3.04 16.43
C MET A 47 -26.42 -2.03 17.38
N ASP A 48 -26.54 -2.39 18.65
CA ASP A 48 -26.98 -1.47 19.70
C ASP A 48 -25.83 -0.52 20.09
N LEU A 49 -25.76 0.62 19.40
CA LEU A 49 -24.68 1.60 19.53
C LEU A 49 -25.09 2.75 20.45
N SER A 50 -24.24 3.07 21.42
CA SER A 50 -24.36 4.29 22.21
C SER A 50 -24.14 5.55 21.35
N SER A 51 -24.64 6.71 21.80
CA SER A 51 -24.51 7.98 21.05
C SER A 51 -23.06 8.38 20.72
N TYR A 52 -22.11 8.08 21.62
CA TYR A 52 -20.69 8.28 21.36
C TYR A 52 -20.15 7.35 20.25
N GLN A 53 -20.55 6.08 20.26
CA GLN A 53 -20.14 5.12 19.24
C GLN A 53 -20.71 5.50 17.86
N VAL A 54 -21.96 5.98 17.82
CA VAL A 54 -22.57 6.51 16.60
C VAL A 54 -21.72 7.63 15.99
N LEU A 55 -21.32 8.63 16.80
CA LEU A 55 -20.44 9.71 16.33
C LEU A 55 -19.09 9.17 15.85
N TYR A 56 -18.49 8.26 16.61
CA TYR A 56 -17.20 7.65 16.26
C TYR A 56 -17.26 6.94 14.89
N TYR A 57 -18.26 6.10 14.65
CA TYR A 57 -18.39 5.39 13.38
C TYR A 57 -18.76 6.32 12.22
N TYR A 58 -19.50 7.40 12.45
CA TYR A 58 -19.69 8.43 11.43
C TYR A 58 -18.38 9.11 11.02
N LEU A 59 -17.47 9.35 11.96
CA LEU A 59 -16.14 9.89 11.65
C LEU A 59 -15.31 8.90 10.82
N LEU A 60 -15.36 7.61 11.16
CA LEU A 60 -14.72 6.56 10.36
C LEU A 60 -15.31 6.50 8.94
N GLU A 61 -16.65 6.51 8.80
CA GLU A 61 -17.33 6.56 7.51
C GLU A 61 -16.95 7.81 6.71
N PHE A 62 -16.87 8.97 7.35
CA PHE A 62 -16.45 10.22 6.72
C PHE A 62 -15.02 10.12 6.16
N VAL A 63 -14.07 9.58 6.93
CA VAL A 63 -12.69 9.35 6.46
C VAL A 63 -12.68 8.43 5.24
N MET A 64 -13.43 7.33 5.27
CA MET A 64 -13.52 6.40 4.13
C MET A 64 -14.03 7.12 2.86
N ILE A 65 -15.12 7.88 2.97
CA ILE A 65 -15.71 8.60 1.82
C ILE A 65 -14.73 9.65 1.28
N LEU A 66 -14.21 10.52 2.16
CA LEU A 66 -13.34 11.61 1.77
C LEU A 66 -12.10 11.11 1.03
N PHE A 67 -11.41 10.11 1.60
CA PHE A 67 -10.19 9.59 1.02
C PHE A 67 -10.44 8.70 -0.20
N THR A 68 -11.60 8.05 -0.31
CA THR A 68 -12.02 7.37 -1.54
C THR A 68 -12.15 8.37 -2.70
N LEU A 69 -12.80 9.51 -2.46
CA LEU A 69 -12.95 10.58 -3.47
C LEU A 69 -11.60 11.18 -3.84
N ILE A 70 -10.73 11.46 -2.86
CA ILE A 70 -9.37 11.96 -3.10
C ILE A 70 -8.55 10.96 -3.92
N HIS A 71 -8.60 9.66 -3.58
CA HIS A 71 -7.89 8.62 -4.30
C HIS A 71 -8.29 8.57 -5.78
N PHE A 72 -9.60 8.51 -6.09
CA PHE A 72 -10.04 8.47 -7.49
C PHE A 72 -9.75 9.78 -8.23
N ALA A 73 -9.95 10.93 -7.60
CA ALA A 73 -9.64 12.22 -8.19
C ALA A 73 -8.15 12.34 -8.55
N LEU A 74 -7.25 12.02 -7.61
CA LEU A 74 -5.80 12.07 -7.84
C LEU A 74 -5.35 11.04 -8.86
N THR A 75 -5.88 9.81 -8.80
CA THR A 75 -5.60 8.77 -9.80
C THR A 75 -5.94 9.28 -11.20
N ILE A 76 -7.14 9.81 -11.43
CA ILE A 76 -7.56 10.33 -12.75
C ILE A 76 -6.64 11.48 -13.20
N ILE A 77 -6.39 12.47 -12.33
CA ILE A 77 -5.56 13.62 -12.64
C ILE A 77 -4.13 13.19 -13.01
N PHE A 78 -3.54 12.28 -12.23
CA PHE A 78 -2.18 11.81 -12.49
C PHE A 78 -2.10 10.86 -13.67
N THR A 79 -3.13 10.09 -13.99
CA THR A 79 -3.21 9.30 -15.23
C THR A 79 -3.15 10.20 -16.45
N ILE A 80 -3.94 11.27 -16.47
CA ILE A 80 -3.92 12.24 -17.58
C ILE A 80 -2.52 12.85 -17.74
N LYS A 81 -1.87 13.20 -16.63
CA LYS A 81 -0.50 13.74 -16.65
C LYS A 81 0.53 12.69 -17.11
N LEU A 82 0.40 11.45 -16.65
CA LEU A 82 1.27 10.33 -17.03
C LEU A 82 1.19 10.08 -18.54
N VAL A 83 -0.01 10.02 -19.11
CA VAL A 83 -0.21 9.82 -20.56
C VAL A 83 0.43 10.93 -21.39
N ARG A 84 0.38 12.18 -20.91
CA ARG A 84 1.08 13.30 -21.58
C ARG A 84 2.59 13.20 -21.42
N TRP A 85 3.08 12.85 -20.23
CA TRP A 85 4.50 12.74 -19.91
C TRP A 85 5.19 11.55 -20.62
N MET A 86 4.48 10.44 -20.82
CA MET A 86 4.98 9.27 -21.57
C MET A 86 5.40 9.60 -23.01
N LYS A 87 4.94 10.73 -23.58
CA LYS A 87 5.29 11.20 -24.92
C LYS A 87 6.56 12.07 -24.95
N THR A 88 7.24 12.24 -23.82
CA THR A 88 8.43 13.12 -23.69
C THR A 88 9.71 12.33 -23.56
N ASP A 89 10.86 12.95 -23.86
CA ASP A 89 12.18 12.32 -23.70
C ASP A 89 12.48 11.93 -22.25
N SER A 90 11.90 12.64 -21.29
CA SER A 90 12.01 12.35 -19.85
C SER A 90 11.51 10.94 -19.51
N PHE A 91 10.49 10.43 -20.21
CA PHE A 91 10.01 9.06 -20.01
C PHE A 91 11.02 8.03 -20.50
N SER A 92 11.52 8.20 -21.73
CA SER A 92 12.54 7.31 -22.30
C SER A 92 13.82 7.30 -21.44
N SER A 93 14.22 8.47 -20.94
CA SER A 93 15.33 8.61 -20.00
C SER A 93 15.08 7.87 -18.70
N LEU A 94 13.90 8.00 -18.08
CA LEU A 94 13.57 7.30 -16.84
C LEU A 94 13.62 5.78 -17.01
N ILE A 95 13.00 5.25 -18.08
CA ILE A 95 12.90 3.79 -18.29
C ILE A 95 14.28 3.16 -18.51
N LYS A 96 15.19 3.86 -19.22
CA LYS A 96 16.53 3.36 -19.51
C LYS A 96 17.50 3.45 -18.32
N ASP A 97 17.20 4.31 -17.33
CA ASP A 97 18.01 4.47 -16.13
C ASP A 97 17.67 3.38 -15.10
N PRO A 98 18.53 2.36 -14.89
CA PRO A 98 18.23 1.29 -13.95
C PRO A 98 18.01 1.84 -12.53
N LEU A 99 18.72 2.88 -12.09
CA LEU A 99 18.63 3.37 -10.72
C LEU A 99 17.29 4.05 -10.41
N ARG A 100 16.61 4.59 -11.42
CA ARG A 100 15.40 5.43 -11.25
C ARG A 100 14.14 4.86 -11.90
N ASN A 101 14.28 3.89 -12.82
CA ASN A 101 13.15 3.34 -13.58
C ASN A 101 12.02 2.79 -12.70
N THR A 102 12.33 2.36 -11.47
CA THR A 102 11.38 1.88 -10.44
C THR A 102 10.27 2.89 -10.12
N GLY A 103 10.49 4.18 -10.38
CA GLY A 103 9.47 5.22 -10.24
C GLY A 103 8.21 4.95 -11.08
N ILE A 104 8.32 4.29 -12.24
CA ILE A 104 7.16 3.95 -13.09
C ILE A 104 6.20 2.96 -12.45
N LEU A 105 6.62 2.27 -11.39
CA LEU A 105 5.80 1.30 -10.68
C LEU A 105 4.75 1.97 -9.78
N ALA A 106 4.99 3.21 -9.32
CA ALA A 106 4.04 3.92 -8.45
C ALA A 106 2.64 4.09 -9.06
N PRO A 107 2.47 4.45 -10.35
CA PRO A 107 1.17 4.41 -11.03
C PRO A 107 0.50 3.03 -10.98
N LEU A 108 1.22 1.95 -11.29
CA LEU A 108 0.66 0.59 -11.30
C LEU A 108 0.19 0.18 -9.91
N ILE A 109 0.98 0.48 -8.89
CA ILE A 109 0.64 0.25 -7.48
C ILE A 109 -0.67 1.00 -7.13
N SER A 110 -0.79 2.27 -7.53
CA SER A 110 -1.99 3.06 -7.28
C SER A 110 -3.22 2.49 -7.99
N TYR A 111 -3.10 1.97 -9.21
CA TYR A 111 -4.22 1.36 -9.93
C TYR A 111 -4.69 0.06 -9.29
N ILE A 112 -3.77 -0.76 -8.79
CA ILE A 112 -4.13 -1.97 -8.03
C ILE A 112 -4.79 -1.57 -6.70
N MET A 113 -4.33 -0.49 -6.06
CA MET A 113 -4.97 0.03 -4.85
C MET A 113 -6.44 0.42 -5.08
N SER A 114 -6.79 0.91 -6.28
CA SER A 114 -8.19 1.16 -6.65
C SER A 114 -9.06 -0.08 -6.44
N MET A 115 -8.56 -1.28 -6.75
CA MET A 115 -9.33 -2.52 -6.52
C MET A 115 -9.62 -2.75 -5.03
N ASN A 116 -8.66 -2.45 -4.14
CA ASN A 116 -8.87 -2.54 -2.69
C ASN A 116 -9.87 -1.48 -2.20
N VAL A 117 -9.83 -0.27 -2.74
CA VAL A 117 -10.81 0.80 -2.43
C VAL A 117 -12.22 0.41 -2.90
N MET A 118 -12.34 -0.26 -4.05
CA MET A 118 -13.61 -0.78 -4.55
C MET A 118 -14.18 -1.89 -3.65
N ILE A 119 -13.34 -2.85 -3.23
CA ILE A 119 -13.78 -4.02 -2.44
C ILE A 119 -14.07 -3.67 -0.97
N GLY A 120 -13.31 -2.75 -0.38
CA GLY A 120 -13.52 -2.29 0.99
C GLY A 120 -14.50 -1.13 1.06
N PRO A 121 -14.02 0.14 1.05
CA PRO A 121 -14.84 1.34 1.20
C PRO A 121 -16.06 1.41 0.27
N LEU A 122 -15.90 1.24 -1.04
CA LEU A 122 -17.02 1.45 -1.96
C LEU A 122 -18.12 0.39 -1.78
N ARG A 123 -17.72 -0.89 -1.65
CA ARG A 123 -18.66 -1.99 -1.36
C ARG A 123 -19.39 -1.77 -0.03
N TYR A 124 -18.71 -1.26 0.99
CA TYR A 124 -19.30 -1.00 2.30
C TYR A 124 -20.49 -0.01 2.20
N PHE A 125 -20.38 1.03 1.36
CA PHE A 125 -21.43 2.03 1.20
C PHE A 125 -22.50 1.70 0.14
N LEU A 126 -22.19 0.90 -0.88
CA LEU A 126 -23.10 0.62 -1.98
C LEU A 126 -23.84 -0.72 -1.77
N PRO A 127 -25.14 -0.73 -1.44
CA PRO A 127 -25.90 -1.95 -1.17
C PRO A 127 -25.91 -2.94 -2.35
N VAL A 128 -25.89 -2.41 -3.58
CA VAL A 128 -25.83 -3.22 -4.80
C VAL A 128 -24.54 -4.03 -4.87
N LEU A 129 -23.41 -3.47 -4.43
CA LEU A 129 -22.12 -4.16 -4.39
C LEU A 129 -22.02 -5.12 -3.20
N SER A 130 -22.57 -4.76 -2.03
CA SER A 130 -22.55 -5.63 -0.85
C SER A 130 -23.49 -6.84 -1.02
N GLY A 131 -24.67 -6.65 -1.60
CA GLY A 131 -25.68 -7.68 -1.81
C GLY A 131 -25.36 -8.64 -2.96
N ASN A 132 -24.65 -8.17 -4.00
CA ASN A 132 -24.26 -8.98 -5.16
C ASN A 132 -22.76 -9.33 -5.16
N PHE A 133 -22.12 -9.37 -3.99
CA PHE A 133 -20.66 -9.47 -3.89
C PHE A 133 -20.07 -10.68 -4.63
N ALA A 134 -20.77 -11.82 -4.59
CA ALA A 134 -20.35 -13.03 -5.31
C ALA A 134 -20.25 -12.83 -6.84
N ALA A 135 -21.17 -12.05 -7.42
CA ALA A 135 -21.21 -11.78 -8.86
C ALA A 135 -20.05 -10.88 -9.34
N LEU A 136 -19.41 -10.15 -8.43
CA LEU A 136 -18.29 -9.26 -8.76
C LEU A 136 -16.97 -9.99 -8.97
N PHE A 137 -16.82 -11.24 -8.49
CA PHE A 137 -15.55 -11.95 -8.55
C PHE A 137 -15.10 -12.32 -9.95
N PHE A 138 -16.01 -12.67 -10.86
CA PHE A 138 -15.64 -13.01 -12.23
C PHE A 138 -15.14 -11.77 -13.02
N PRO A 139 -15.88 -10.63 -13.04
CA PRO A 139 -15.34 -9.40 -13.62
C PRO A 139 -14.05 -8.93 -12.93
N ALA A 140 -13.97 -9.03 -11.60
CA ALA A 140 -12.76 -8.67 -10.86
C ALA A 140 -11.57 -9.55 -11.25
N MET A 141 -11.78 -10.85 -11.44
CA MET A 141 -10.75 -11.79 -11.86
C MET A 141 -10.22 -11.46 -13.25
N ILE A 142 -11.08 -11.14 -14.22
CA ILE A 142 -10.66 -10.73 -15.57
C ILE A 142 -9.81 -9.45 -15.49
N PHE A 143 -10.31 -8.43 -14.80
CA PHE A 143 -9.60 -7.16 -14.66
C PHE A 143 -8.25 -7.32 -13.94
N TRP A 144 -8.23 -8.10 -12.87
CA TRP A 144 -7.00 -8.43 -12.14
C TRP A 144 -6.01 -9.24 -12.99
N SER A 145 -6.49 -10.19 -13.81
CA SER A 145 -5.64 -11.00 -14.70
C SER A 145 -4.98 -10.18 -15.79
N LEU A 146 -5.69 -9.20 -16.35
CA LEU A 146 -5.10 -8.24 -17.31
C LEU A 146 -4.01 -7.41 -16.64
N PHE A 147 -4.27 -6.93 -15.42
CA PHE A 147 -3.26 -6.23 -14.62
C PHE A 147 -2.08 -7.12 -14.26
N PHE A 148 -2.32 -8.39 -13.97
CA PHE A 148 -1.29 -9.37 -13.66
C PHE A 148 -0.29 -9.51 -14.83
N ILE A 149 -0.80 -9.68 -16.04
CA ILE A 149 0.04 -9.77 -17.25
C ILE A 149 0.82 -8.47 -17.46
N LEU A 150 0.17 -7.31 -17.34
CA LEU A 150 0.82 -6.00 -17.48
C LEU A 150 1.96 -5.82 -16.46
N VAL A 151 1.72 -6.17 -15.19
CA VAL A 151 2.70 -6.06 -14.11
C VAL A 151 3.87 -6.99 -14.35
N LEU A 152 3.63 -8.27 -14.66
CA LEU A 152 4.73 -9.21 -14.93
C LEU A 152 5.56 -8.77 -16.13
N PHE A 153 4.93 -8.33 -17.22
CA PHE A 153 5.65 -7.81 -18.38
C PHE A 153 6.51 -6.60 -18.01
N THR A 154 5.97 -5.66 -17.25
CA THR A 154 6.69 -4.45 -16.82
C THR A 154 7.86 -4.81 -15.90
N GLU A 155 7.64 -5.66 -14.91
CA GLU A 155 8.65 -6.10 -13.94
C GLU A 155 9.81 -6.82 -14.62
N ILE A 156 9.51 -7.80 -15.48
CA ILE A 156 10.53 -8.55 -16.22
C ILE A 156 11.35 -7.61 -17.10
N ARG A 157 10.72 -6.66 -17.79
CA ARG A 157 11.42 -5.68 -18.63
C ARG A 157 12.35 -4.77 -17.81
N LEU A 158 11.92 -4.29 -16.65
CA LEU A 158 12.75 -3.44 -15.80
C LEU A 158 13.93 -4.22 -15.19
N LEU A 159 13.71 -5.49 -14.82
CA LEU A 159 14.77 -6.39 -14.39
C LEU A 159 15.77 -6.63 -15.53
N GLU A 160 15.29 -6.94 -16.73
CA GLU A 160 16.14 -7.13 -17.92
C GLU A 160 17.04 -5.93 -18.18
N ILE A 161 16.49 -4.71 -18.13
CA ILE A 161 17.27 -3.46 -18.27
C ILE A 161 18.36 -3.38 -17.20
N SER A 162 18.03 -3.73 -15.96
CA SER A 162 18.98 -3.71 -14.84
C SER A 162 20.10 -4.74 -15.02
N PHE A 163 19.80 -5.93 -15.54
CA PHE A 163 20.80 -6.96 -15.82
C PHE A 163 21.69 -6.63 -17.03
N LYS A 164 21.16 -5.97 -18.07
CA LYS A 164 21.90 -5.69 -19.31
C LYS A 164 22.78 -4.44 -19.26
N ASN A 165 22.34 -3.37 -18.58
CA ASN A 165 23.01 -2.07 -18.64
C ASN A 165 24.08 -1.86 -17.55
N GLY A 166 24.36 -2.89 -16.75
CA GLY A 166 25.25 -2.78 -15.59
C GLY A 166 24.56 -2.07 -14.42
N PHE A 167 24.69 -2.65 -13.23
CA PHE A 167 23.98 -2.17 -12.05
C PHE A 167 24.97 -1.85 -10.93
N ASP A 168 25.07 -0.56 -10.57
CA ASP A 168 25.92 -0.11 -9.47
C ASP A 168 25.21 -0.36 -8.14
N ILE A 169 25.62 -1.43 -7.47
CA ILE A 169 25.07 -1.87 -6.19
C ILE A 169 25.25 -0.83 -5.08
N ASN A 170 26.24 0.06 -5.21
CA ASN A 170 26.53 1.09 -4.21
C ASN A 170 25.58 2.28 -4.31
N LYS A 171 24.80 2.40 -5.40
CA LYS A 171 23.86 3.50 -5.63
C LYS A 171 22.39 3.10 -5.42
N ILE A 172 22.15 1.91 -4.89
CA ILE A 172 20.81 1.42 -4.62
C ILE A 172 20.22 2.20 -3.44
N ASN A 173 18.98 2.64 -3.61
CA ASN A 173 18.18 3.24 -2.57
C ASN A 173 16.92 2.41 -2.30
N PHE A 174 16.24 2.69 -1.19
CA PHE A 174 15.03 1.98 -0.78
C PHE A 174 13.85 2.10 -1.77
N GLY A 175 13.88 3.06 -2.71
CA GLY A 175 12.90 3.13 -3.81
C GLY A 175 12.88 1.87 -4.69
N TRP A 176 13.93 1.06 -4.67
CA TRP A 176 13.98 -0.24 -5.34
C TRP A 176 13.03 -1.29 -4.77
N LEU A 177 12.56 -1.09 -3.54
CA LEU A 177 11.53 -1.91 -2.92
C LEU A 177 10.13 -1.61 -3.49
N LEU A 178 9.98 -0.69 -4.45
CA LEU A 178 8.76 -0.55 -5.24
C LEU A 178 8.43 -1.80 -6.08
N HIS A 179 9.44 -2.57 -6.48
CA HIS A 179 9.26 -3.84 -7.21
C HIS A 179 8.52 -4.90 -6.38
N PRO A 180 9.07 -5.36 -5.24
CA PRO A 180 8.33 -6.28 -4.38
C PRO A 180 7.02 -5.65 -3.90
N PHE A 181 6.96 -4.34 -3.71
CA PHE A 181 5.73 -3.68 -3.27
C PHE A 181 4.60 -3.81 -4.31
N LEU A 182 4.90 -3.60 -5.59
CA LEU A 182 3.93 -3.81 -6.69
C LEU A 182 3.47 -5.27 -6.77
N LEU A 183 4.40 -6.22 -6.68
CA LEU A 183 4.08 -7.64 -6.72
C LEU A 183 3.27 -8.09 -5.49
N GLY A 184 3.58 -7.56 -4.30
CA GLY A 184 2.81 -7.77 -3.08
C GLY A 184 1.40 -7.21 -3.20
N MET A 185 1.23 -6.02 -3.79
CA MET A 185 -0.09 -5.44 -4.05
C MET A 185 -0.92 -6.30 -5.00
N LEU A 186 -0.31 -6.79 -6.07
CA LEU A 186 -0.95 -7.70 -7.01
C LEU A 186 -1.36 -9.01 -6.32
N THR A 187 -0.49 -9.55 -5.47
CA THR A 187 -0.70 -10.79 -4.69
C THR A 187 -1.84 -10.64 -3.69
N VAL A 188 -1.92 -9.50 -2.97
CA VAL A 188 -2.94 -9.32 -1.93
C VAL A 188 -4.34 -9.26 -2.55
N VAL A 189 -4.49 -8.66 -3.73
CA VAL A 189 -5.78 -8.63 -4.43
C VAL A 189 -6.16 -10.03 -4.90
N GLY A 190 -5.24 -10.76 -5.53
CA GLY A 190 -5.50 -12.11 -6.03
C GLY A 190 -5.82 -13.10 -4.92
N THR A 191 -5.09 -13.08 -3.80
CA THR A 191 -5.40 -13.90 -2.62
C THR A 191 -6.74 -13.49 -1.98
N GLY A 192 -7.13 -12.22 -2.09
CA GLY A 192 -8.47 -11.76 -1.70
C GLY A 192 -9.58 -12.39 -2.55
N ILE A 193 -9.40 -12.43 -3.88
CA ILE A 193 -10.31 -13.13 -4.79
C ILE A 193 -10.34 -14.62 -4.43
N ALA A 194 -9.19 -15.25 -4.22
CA ALA A 194 -9.08 -16.65 -3.86
C ALA A 194 -9.83 -17.01 -2.56
N ALA A 195 -9.67 -16.21 -1.51
CA ALA A 195 -10.29 -16.47 -0.22
C ALA A 195 -11.82 -16.29 -0.24
N MET A 196 -12.33 -15.35 -1.04
CA MET A 196 -13.72 -14.92 -0.98
C MET A 196 -14.61 -15.49 -2.11
N ALA A 197 -14.05 -15.89 -3.24
CA ALA A 197 -14.82 -16.44 -4.36
C ALA A 197 -15.55 -17.73 -3.95
N SER A 198 -16.80 -17.87 -4.39
CA SER A 198 -17.60 -19.08 -4.16
C SER A 198 -17.39 -20.15 -5.24
N ASP A 199 -16.89 -19.74 -6.41
CA ASP A 199 -16.54 -20.65 -7.49
C ASP A 199 -15.11 -21.18 -7.29
N ASN A 200 -14.97 -22.50 -7.19
CA ASN A 200 -13.68 -23.14 -6.95
C ASN A 200 -12.68 -22.91 -8.10
N THR A 201 -13.14 -22.77 -9.35
CA THR A 201 -12.26 -22.51 -10.50
C THR A 201 -11.66 -21.12 -10.40
N ILE A 202 -12.48 -20.11 -10.08
CA ILE A 202 -12.01 -18.74 -9.85
C ILE A 202 -11.05 -18.71 -8.65
N ALA A 203 -11.42 -19.35 -7.54
CA ALA A 203 -10.62 -19.36 -6.32
C ALA A 203 -9.24 -19.99 -6.55
N ASN A 204 -9.18 -21.18 -7.16
CA ASN A 204 -7.93 -21.88 -7.46
C ASN A 204 -7.05 -21.13 -8.46
N THR A 205 -7.66 -20.55 -9.51
CA THR A 205 -6.91 -19.79 -10.52
C THR A 205 -6.29 -18.54 -9.90
N ALA A 206 -7.07 -17.79 -9.12
CA ALA A 206 -6.58 -16.61 -8.41
C ALA A 206 -5.48 -16.97 -7.39
N ALA A 207 -5.63 -18.08 -6.66
CA ALA A 207 -4.62 -18.59 -5.73
C ALA A 207 -3.31 -18.91 -6.46
N PHE A 208 -3.37 -19.72 -7.53
CA PHE A 208 -2.18 -20.13 -8.29
C PHE A 208 -1.45 -18.93 -8.90
N MET A 209 -2.16 -18.03 -9.55
CA MET A 209 -1.56 -16.81 -10.11
C MET A 209 -0.95 -15.92 -9.00
N SER A 210 -1.60 -15.83 -7.84
CA SER A 210 -1.05 -15.10 -6.69
C SER A 210 0.22 -15.74 -6.13
N LEU A 211 0.37 -17.07 -6.20
CA LEU A 211 1.62 -17.73 -5.82
C LEU A 211 2.77 -17.36 -6.76
N ILE A 212 2.50 -17.14 -8.05
CA ILE A 212 3.52 -16.70 -9.02
C ILE A 212 4.01 -15.28 -8.65
N SER A 213 3.10 -14.31 -8.51
CA SER A 213 3.48 -12.94 -8.16
C SER A 213 4.04 -12.84 -6.75
N GLY A 214 3.49 -13.60 -5.80
CA GLY A 214 3.92 -13.64 -4.41
C GLY A 214 5.33 -14.21 -4.26
N SER A 215 5.64 -15.33 -4.93
CA SER A 215 6.99 -15.93 -4.90
C SER A 215 8.03 -15.01 -5.53
N MET A 216 7.73 -14.42 -6.70
CA MET A 216 8.61 -13.43 -7.34
C MET A 216 8.85 -12.22 -6.44
N GLY A 217 7.78 -11.70 -5.84
CA GLY A 217 7.84 -10.55 -4.95
C GLY A 217 8.66 -10.81 -3.69
N MET A 218 8.42 -11.93 -2.99
CA MET A 218 9.19 -12.32 -1.81
C MET A 218 10.67 -12.56 -2.13
N PHE A 219 10.98 -13.19 -3.27
CA PHE A 219 12.36 -13.36 -3.73
C PHE A 219 13.06 -12.00 -3.93
N LEU A 220 12.42 -11.07 -4.64
CA LEU A 220 12.97 -9.73 -4.87
C LEU A 220 13.09 -8.94 -3.57
N LEU A 221 12.13 -9.04 -2.65
CA LEU A 221 12.19 -8.41 -1.34
C LEU A 221 13.41 -8.91 -0.57
N PHE A 222 13.57 -10.22 -0.46
CA PHE A 222 14.68 -10.82 0.28
C PHE A 222 16.04 -10.41 -0.30
N VAL A 223 16.25 -10.60 -1.60
CA VAL A 223 17.52 -10.28 -2.27
C VAL A 223 17.84 -8.79 -2.14
N LYS A 224 16.88 -7.91 -2.41
CA LYS A 224 17.11 -6.45 -2.35
C LYS A 224 17.34 -5.98 -0.93
N MET A 225 16.68 -6.56 0.07
CA MET A 225 16.92 -6.25 1.48
C MET A 225 18.36 -6.57 1.87
N VAL A 226 18.84 -7.78 1.58
CA VAL A 226 20.22 -8.17 1.87
C VAL A 226 21.22 -7.20 1.24
N ILE A 227 21.00 -6.85 -0.03
CA ILE A 227 21.87 -5.92 -0.76
C ILE A 227 21.81 -4.50 -0.19
N LEU A 228 20.62 -3.97 0.13
CA LEU A 228 20.43 -2.63 0.68
C LEU A 228 21.14 -2.48 2.03
N PHE A 229 20.96 -3.46 2.92
CA PHE A 229 21.63 -3.46 4.23
C PHE A 229 23.15 -3.53 4.06
N LYS A 230 23.65 -4.42 3.19
CA LYS A 230 25.09 -4.50 2.90
C LYS A 230 25.64 -3.16 2.42
N SER A 231 24.97 -2.53 1.45
CA SER A 231 25.36 -1.23 0.89
C SER A 231 25.37 -0.11 1.95
N HIS A 232 24.38 -0.11 2.85
CA HIS A 232 24.31 0.87 3.95
C HIS A 232 25.40 0.65 5.01
N PHE A 233 25.71 -0.59 5.37
CA PHE A 233 26.81 -0.86 6.30
C PHE A 233 28.19 -0.52 5.71
N GLN A 234 28.31 -0.46 4.38
CA GLN A 234 29.54 -0.08 3.68
C GLN A 234 29.64 1.43 3.42
N SER A 235 28.52 2.16 3.52
CA SER A 235 28.46 3.59 3.26
C SER A 235 28.80 4.39 4.53
N PRO A 236 29.51 5.53 4.42
CA PRO A 236 29.91 6.34 5.58
C PRO A 236 28.74 7.06 6.29
N GLY A 237 27.51 6.93 5.79
CA GLY A 237 26.33 7.54 6.38
C GLY A 237 25.04 7.13 5.68
N LEU A 238 23.94 7.72 6.12
CA LEU A 238 22.62 7.51 5.52
C LEU A 238 22.56 8.08 4.09
N PRO A 239 21.63 7.58 3.24
CA PRO A 239 21.44 8.07 1.88
C PRO A 239 21.14 9.56 1.81
N GLU A 240 21.21 10.10 0.60
CA GLU A 240 20.79 11.47 0.35
C GLU A 240 19.37 11.74 0.86
N LYS A 241 19.16 12.96 1.35
CA LYS A 241 17.95 13.38 2.08
C LYS A 241 16.64 13.08 1.36
N HIS A 242 16.66 13.15 0.03
CA HIS A 242 15.48 12.90 -0.79
C HIS A 242 15.10 11.41 -0.88
N PHE A 243 15.97 10.47 -0.48
CA PHE A 243 15.67 9.03 -0.41
C PHE A 243 15.28 8.56 0.99
N LEU A 244 15.57 9.34 2.04
CA LEU A 244 15.28 8.98 3.44
C LEU A 244 13.80 8.61 3.71
N PRO A 245 12.80 9.32 3.13
CA PRO A 245 11.40 8.91 3.28
C PRO A 245 11.08 7.47 2.87
N SER A 246 11.85 6.90 1.95
CA SER A 246 11.64 5.54 1.44
C SER A 246 12.15 4.46 2.40
N PHE A 247 12.90 4.78 3.45
CA PHE A 247 13.47 3.80 4.37
C PHE A 247 12.42 2.87 5.01
N LEU A 248 11.22 3.42 5.27
CA LEU A 248 10.11 2.73 5.89
C LEU A 248 9.29 1.85 4.93
N ILE A 249 9.60 1.83 3.62
CA ILE A 249 8.86 1.04 2.60
C ILE A 249 8.92 -0.48 2.84
N VAL A 250 9.81 -0.96 3.71
CA VAL A 250 9.85 -2.36 4.14
C VAL A 250 8.55 -2.77 4.83
N ILE A 251 7.99 -1.89 5.68
CA ILE A 251 6.76 -2.14 6.44
C ILE A 251 5.60 -2.52 5.52
N PRO A 252 5.20 -1.69 4.53
CA PRO A 252 4.08 -2.04 3.66
C PRO A 252 4.34 -3.27 2.79
N ASN A 253 5.60 -3.61 2.48
CA ASN A 253 5.91 -4.88 1.82
C ASN A 253 5.55 -6.07 2.73
N ILE A 254 6.05 -6.06 3.98
CA ILE A 254 5.76 -7.12 4.96
C ILE A 254 4.25 -7.23 5.21
N THR A 255 3.56 -6.11 5.38
CA THR A 255 2.10 -6.09 5.54
C THR A 255 1.39 -6.81 4.39
N LEU A 256 1.74 -6.52 3.14
CA LEU A 256 1.05 -7.11 1.99
C LEU A 256 1.27 -8.62 1.88
N TYR A 257 2.48 -9.09 2.13
CA TYR A 257 2.77 -10.52 2.12
C TYR A 257 2.12 -11.24 3.31
N ALA A 258 2.08 -10.61 4.48
CA ALA A 258 1.38 -11.14 5.65
C ALA A 258 -0.14 -11.27 5.40
N ILE A 259 -0.78 -10.23 4.86
CA ILE A 259 -2.21 -10.26 4.50
C ILE A 259 -2.46 -11.28 3.38
N SER A 260 -1.54 -11.41 2.42
CA SER A 260 -1.64 -12.42 1.37
C SER A 260 -1.58 -13.83 1.93
N GLY A 261 -0.65 -14.10 2.85
CA GLY A 261 -0.58 -15.37 3.57
C GLY A 261 -1.84 -15.63 4.39
N PHE A 262 -2.29 -14.65 5.16
CA PHE A 262 -3.55 -14.73 5.92
C PHE A 262 -4.74 -15.10 5.02
N ARG A 263 -4.89 -14.44 3.86
CA ARG A 263 -5.96 -14.74 2.90
C ARG A 263 -5.81 -16.11 2.25
N LEU A 264 -4.58 -16.52 1.94
CA LEU A 264 -4.30 -17.85 1.41
C LEU A 264 -4.66 -18.94 2.43
N GLY A 265 -4.43 -18.70 3.72
CA GLY A 265 -4.88 -19.57 4.80
C GLY A 265 -6.40 -19.76 4.76
N HIS A 266 -7.19 -18.70 4.70
CA HIS A 266 -8.65 -18.83 4.57
C HIS A 266 -9.11 -19.55 3.30
N PHE A 267 -8.42 -19.34 2.18
CA PHE A 267 -8.65 -20.14 0.97
C PHE A 267 -8.42 -21.64 1.24
N LEU A 268 -7.32 -21.99 1.92
CA LEU A 268 -6.99 -23.37 2.27
C LEU A 268 -8.02 -24.00 3.21
N GLU A 269 -8.49 -23.26 4.23
CA GLU A 269 -9.56 -23.75 5.11
C GLU A 269 -10.87 -23.98 4.35
N ARG A 270 -11.28 -23.02 3.52
CA ARG A 270 -12.56 -23.08 2.81
C ARG A 270 -12.59 -24.14 1.71
N THR A 271 -11.53 -24.22 0.91
CA THR A 271 -11.49 -25.08 -0.29
C THR A 271 -11.03 -26.50 0.03
N TYR A 272 -10.14 -26.67 1.00
CA TYR A 272 -9.53 -27.97 1.32
C TYR A 272 -9.84 -28.47 2.74
N GLY A 273 -10.55 -27.70 3.58
CA GLY A 273 -10.98 -28.13 4.91
C GLY A 273 -9.85 -28.20 5.94
N PHE A 274 -8.73 -27.50 5.73
CA PHE A 274 -7.68 -27.41 6.74
C PHE A 274 -8.10 -26.59 7.95
N GLU A 275 -7.54 -26.88 9.13
CA GLU A 275 -7.69 -26.05 10.34
C GLU A 275 -6.39 -25.27 10.57
N LEU A 276 -6.41 -23.95 10.36
CA LEU A 276 -5.20 -23.12 10.27
C LEU A 276 -5.08 -22.07 11.37
N GLY A 277 -5.70 -22.29 12.53
CA GLY A 277 -5.66 -21.36 13.67
C GLY A 277 -4.23 -20.91 14.05
N ALA A 278 -3.31 -21.87 14.24
CA ALA A 278 -1.91 -21.56 14.57
C ALA A 278 -1.15 -20.88 13.42
N TYR A 279 -1.52 -21.18 12.17
CA TYR A 279 -0.94 -20.55 10.99
C TYR A 279 -1.26 -19.05 10.96
N PHE A 280 -2.49 -18.64 11.24
CA PHE A 280 -2.86 -17.22 11.27
C PHE A 280 -2.09 -16.46 12.34
N TYR A 281 -1.95 -17.05 13.54
CA TYR A 281 -1.16 -16.47 14.61
C TYR A 281 0.30 -16.28 14.20
N PHE A 282 0.91 -17.29 13.58
CA PHE A 282 2.30 -17.20 13.15
C PHE A 282 2.49 -16.15 12.05
N VAL A 283 1.65 -16.17 11.01
CA VAL A 283 1.77 -15.23 9.87
C VAL A 283 1.56 -13.79 10.31
N VAL A 284 0.46 -13.49 11.00
CA VAL A 284 0.12 -12.11 11.39
C VAL A 284 0.96 -11.67 12.59
N GLY A 285 1.13 -12.53 13.59
CA GLY A 285 1.89 -12.21 14.80
C GLY A 285 3.38 -11.96 14.51
N LEU A 286 4.03 -12.81 13.72
CA LEU A 286 5.43 -12.61 13.36
C LEU A 286 5.63 -11.35 12.51
N ALA A 287 4.75 -11.15 11.51
CA ALA A 287 4.82 -9.98 10.64
C ALA A 287 4.62 -8.68 11.43
N PHE A 288 3.61 -8.62 12.31
CA PHE A 288 3.34 -7.43 13.11
C PHE A 288 4.44 -7.17 14.15
N ALA A 289 4.99 -8.21 14.77
CA ALA A 289 6.15 -8.06 15.65
C ALA A 289 7.37 -7.48 14.91
N PHE A 290 7.63 -7.95 13.68
CA PHE A 290 8.68 -7.40 12.83
C PHE A 290 8.41 -5.95 12.44
N GLU A 291 7.15 -5.59 12.12
CA GLU A 291 6.78 -4.21 11.81
C GLU A 291 6.99 -3.26 12.98
N ILE A 292 6.62 -3.65 14.21
CA ILE A 292 6.90 -2.85 15.41
C ILE A 292 8.40 -2.60 15.54
N TRP A 293 9.21 -3.65 15.46
CA TRP A 293 10.67 -3.53 15.56
C TRP A 293 11.24 -2.63 14.45
N TYR A 294 10.87 -2.88 13.19
CA TYR A 294 11.39 -2.14 12.05
C TYR A 294 10.92 -0.68 12.06
N MET A 295 9.70 -0.42 12.52
CA MET A 295 9.17 0.94 12.66
C MET A 295 9.96 1.74 13.69
N LEU A 296 10.25 1.14 14.86
CA LEU A 296 11.10 1.77 15.88
C LEU A 296 12.51 2.02 15.35
N PHE A 297 13.10 1.03 14.68
CA PHE A 297 14.42 1.14 14.07
C PHE A 297 14.47 2.26 13.00
N GLY A 298 13.50 2.26 12.08
CA GLY A 298 13.42 3.26 11.01
C GLY A 298 13.19 4.68 11.54
N PHE A 299 12.32 4.86 12.54
CA PHE A 299 12.14 6.19 13.16
C PHE A 299 13.38 6.66 13.91
N SER A 300 14.12 5.77 14.56
CA SER A 300 15.39 6.11 15.21
C SER A 300 16.40 6.67 14.20
N LEU A 301 16.43 6.15 12.98
CA LEU A 301 17.32 6.63 11.91
C LEU A 301 16.85 7.93 11.26
N LEU A 302 15.52 8.17 11.25
CA LEU A 302 14.92 9.33 10.60
C LEU A 302 14.72 10.54 11.54
N ILE A 303 15.10 10.44 12.82
CA ILE A 303 14.81 11.49 13.81
C ILE A 303 15.41 12.85 13.41
N ASP A 304 16.65 12.87 12.92
CA ASP A 304 17.32 14.08 12.47
C ASP A 304 16.72 14.62 11.17
N TYR A 305 16.28 13.73 10.29
CA TYR A 305 15.57 14.10 9.07
C TYR A 305 14.25 14.82 9.40
N PHE A 306 13.47 14.32 10.36
CA PHE A 306 12.23 14.97 10.78
C PHE A 306 12.48 16.33 11.43
N ARG A 307 13.52 16.45 12.26
CA ARG A 307 13.87 17.72 12.93
C ARG A 307 14.39 18.78 11.96
N ASN A 308 15.24 18.39 11.02
CA ASN A 308 16.03 19.35 10.24
C ASN A 308 15.55 19.56 8.80
N ASN A 309 14.87 18.58 8.19
CA ASN A 309 14.60 18.59 6.75
C ASN A 309 13.12 18.46 6.40
N HIS A 310 12.40 17.51 7.01
CA HIS A 310 11.03 17.18 6.63
C HIS A 310 10.10 18.39 6.54
N PHE A 311 10.15 19.29 7.53
CA PHE A 311 9.27 20.47 7.60
C PHE A 311 9.76 21.67 6.77
N LYS A 312 11.02 21.68 6.30
CA LYS A 312 11.63 22.80 5.59
C LYS A 312 11.67 22.60 4.06
N GLU A 313 11.77 21.36 3.63
CA GLU A 313 11.96 20.98 2.22
C GLU A 313 10.86 20.01 1.79
N PHE A 314 10.44 20.10 0.53
CA PHE A 314 9.50 19.15 -0.04
C PHE A 314 10.15 18.34 -1.17
N TYR A 315 10.06 17.02 -1.02
CA TYR A 315 10.45 16.04 -2.01
C TYR A 315 9.24 15.16 -2.31
N VAL A 316 9.00 14.83 -3.58
CA VAL A 316 7.86 13.96 -3.95
C VAL A 316 7.94 12.58 -3.27
N THR A 317 9.15 12.12 -2.96
CA THR A 317 9.41 10.90 -2.20
C THR A 317 8.87 10.93 -0.77
N GLN A 318 8.58 12.10 -0.18
CA GLN A 318 7.94 12.22 1.14
C GLN A 318 6.57 11.55 1.20
N TRP A 319 5.86 11.43 0.08
CA TRP A 319 4.64 10.64 0.00
C TRP A 319 4.84 9.17 0.38
N GLY A 320 6.08 8.66 0.28
CA GLY A 320 6.46 7.32 0.74
C GLY A 320 6.29 7.09 2.25
N LEU A 321 6.13 8.15 3.06
CA LEU A 321 5.89 8.04 4.50
C LEU A 321 4.46 7.63 4.86
N ILE A 322 3.49 7.85 3.96
CA ILE A 322 2.07 7.57 4.25
C ILE A 322 1.82 6.06 4.31
N CYS A 323 2.32 5.33 3.32
CA CYS A 323 2.01 3.91 3.17
C CYS A 323 2.48 3.05 4.38
N PRO A 324 3.67 3.26 4.96
CA PRO A 324 4.08 2.57 6.19
C PRO A 324 3.16 2.81 7.39
N LEU A 325 2.65 4.02 7.58
CA LEU A 325 1.73 4.33 8.68
C LEU A 325 0.37 3.67 8.47
N VAL A 326 -0.13 3.70 7.23
CA VAL A 326 -1.35 2.96 6.82
C VAL A 326 -1.16 1.47 7.09
N ALA A 327 -0.05 0.91 6.63
CA ALA A 327 0.20 -0.52 6.64
C ALA A 327 0.31 -1.07 8.07
N PHE A 328 0.99 -0.34 8.96
CA PHE A 328 1.05 -0.66 10.39
C PHE A 328 -0.33 -0.70 11.05
N ALA A 329 -1.18 0.28 10.77
CA ALA A 329 -2.53 0.31 11.31
C ALA A 329 -3.44 -0.79 10.72
N VAL A 330 -3.28 -1.10 9.43
CA VAL A 330 -3.99 -2.19 8.76
C VAL A 330 -3.57 -3.53 9.36
N LEU A 331 -2.29 -3.90 9.35
CA LEU A 331 -1.85 -5.19 9.89
C LEU A 331 -2.11 -5.29 11.39
N GLY A 332 -1.93 -4.19 12.13
CA GLY A 332 -2.26 -4.12 13.54
C GLY A 332 -3.75 -4.41 13.83
N SER A 333 -4.66 -4.07 12.91
CA SER A 333 -6.08 -4.45 13.03
C SER A 333 -6.27 -5.97 12.93
N PHE A 334 -5.54 -6.66 12.05
CA PHE A 334 -5.54 -8.13 12.01
C PHE A 334 -4.93 -8.70 13.30
N ALA A 335 -3.81 -8.13 13.77
CA ALA A 335 -3.14 -8.55 14.99
C ALA A 335 -4.02 -8.39 16.24
N HIS A 336 -4.86 -7.35 16.28
CA HIS A 336 -5.85 -7.15 17.33
C HIS A 336 -6.84 -8.32 17.42
N ARG A 337 -7.29 -8.87 16.29
CA ARG A 337 -8.21 -10.03 16.28
C ARG A 337 -7.51 -11.33 16.65
N ILE A 338 -6.28 -11.52 16.17
CA ILE A 338 -5.62 -12.85 16.14
C ILE A 338 -4.64 -13.04 17.29
N VAL A 339 -3.88 -12.00 17.66
CA VAL A 339 -2.73 -12.11 18.57
C VAL A 339 -3.11 -11.67 19.98
N PHE A 340 -3.59 -10.44 20.16
CA PHE A 340 -4.09 -9.95 21.44
C PHE A 340 -5.15 -8.85 21.26
N ASN A 341 -6.38 -9.18 21.63
CA ASN A 341 -7.51 -8.26 21.68
C ASN A 341 -7.35 -7.33 22.90
N ASN A 342 -6.77 -6.15 22.69
CA ASN A 342 -6.45 -5.22 23.76
C ASN A 342 -6.80 -3.79 23.36
N ILE A 343 -7.49 -3.08 24.26
CA ILE A 343 -7.90 -1.68 24.10
C ILE A 343 -6.72 -0.71 23.86
N VAL A 344 -5.54 -1.01 24.43
CA VAL A 344 -4.31 -0.23 24.22
C VAL A 344 -3.86 -0.35 22.77
N LEU A 345 -3.85 -1.56 22.20
CA LEU A 345 -3.52 -1.74 20.79
C LEU A 345 -4.53 -0.99 19.92
N TYR A 346 -5.83 -1.15 20.18
CA TYR A 346 -6.87 -0.41 19.46
C TYR A 346 -6.64 1.11 19.48
N GLY A 347 -6.34 1.68 20.66
CA GLY A 347 -6.03 3.10 20.82
C GLY A 347 -4.79 3.54 20.01
N ILE A 348 -3.75 2.71 19.97
CA ILE A 348 -2.56 2.95 19.14
C ILE A 348 -2.94 2.97 17.65
N LEU A 349 -3.76 2.02 17.17
CA LEU A 349 -4.18 1.98 15.76
C LEU A 349 -4.97 3.23 15.36
N VAL A 350 -5.87 3.69 16.22
CA VAL A 350 -6.62 4.94 16.02
C VAL A 350 -5.69 6.15 16.03
N MET A 351 -4.72 6.21 16.94
CA MET A 351 -3.71 7.27 16.97
C MET A 351 -2.88 7.30 15.67
N PHE A 352 -2.44 6.15 15.18
CA PHE A 352 -1.71 6.04 13.91
C PHE A 352 -2.58 6.48 12.73
N MET A 353 -3.88 6.17 12.73
CA MET A 353 -4.83 6.66 11.72
C MET A 353 -4.89 8.18 11.71
N LEU A 354 -5.07 8.81 12.88
CA LEU A 354 -5.11 10.27 13.00
C LEU A 354 -3.79 10.90 12.55
N LEU A 355 -2.65 10.36 12.99
CA LEU A 355 -1.32 10.80 12.58
C LEU A 355 -1.17 10.73 11.05
N THR A 356 -1.58 9.62 10.44
CA THR A 356 -1.50 9.42 8.99
C THR A 356 -2.30 10.47 8.23
N ILE A 357 -3.52 10.77 8.68
CA ILE A 357 -4.38 11.80 8.10
C ILE A 357 -3.73 13.19 8.20
N LEU A 358 -3.16 13.52 9.36
CA LEU A 358 -2.47 14.79 9.57
C LEU A 358 -1.25 14.93 8.65
N VAL A 359 -0.39 13.91 8.59
CA VAL A 359 0.78 13.88 7.71
C VAL A 359 0.35 13.96 6.24
N TYR A 360 -0.76 13.30 5.86
CA TYR A 360 -1.29 13.38 4.50
C TYR A 360 -1.65 14.82 4.09
N PHE A 361 -2.43 15.52 4.91
CA PHE A 361 -2.83 16.89 4.62
C PHE A 361 -1.65 17.86 4.66
N GLU A 362 -0.66 17.61 5.52
CA GLU A 362 0.60 18.36 5.57
C GLU A 362 1.36 18.26 4.25
N LEU A 363 1.57 17.04 3.75
CA LEU A 363 2.24 16.78 2.48
C LEU A 363 1.43 17.30 1.29
N LEU A 364 0.10 17.19 1.34
CA LEU A 364 -0.78 17.72 0.31
C LEU A 364 -0.64 19.25 0.20
N SER A 365 -0.63 19.93 1.33
CA SER A 365 -0.44 21.39 1.41
C SER A 365 0.90 21.80 0.81
N LYS A 366 2.00 21.11 1.16
CA LYS A 366 3.32 21.34 0.56
C LYS A 366 3.33 21.09 -0.95
N HIS A 367 2.75 19.98 -1.41
CA HIS A 367 2.68 19.64 -2.83
C HIS A 367 1.92 20.70 -3.64
N ILE A 368 0.79 21.20 -3.12
CA ILE A 368 0.02 22.26 -3.77
C ILE A 368 0.81 23.57 -3.82
N LYS A 369 1.48 23.96 -2.73
CA LYS A 369 2.33 25.17 -2.68
C LYS A 369 3.48 25.10 -3.69
N CYS A 370 4.21 23.98 -3.74
CA CYS A 370 5.28 23.76 -4.72
C CYS A 370 4.76 23.70 -6.17
N SER A 371 3.52 23.25 -6.39
CA SER A 371 2.92 23.24 -7.73
C SER A 371 2.45 24.63 -8.20
N ARG A 372 2.24 25.60 -7.30
CA ARG A 372 1.66 26.92 -7.61
C ARG A 372 2.67 28.06 -7.65
N SER A 373 3.83 27.97 -7.00
CA SER A 373 4.75 29.11 -6.85
C SER A 373 6.09 28.96 -7.58
N SER A 374 6.56 30.06 -8.19
CA SER A 374 7.97 30.25 -8.60
C SER A 374 8.84 30.87 -7.50
N HIS A 375 8.24 31.35 -6.40
CA HIS A 375 8.90 31.98 -5.26
C HIS A 375 8.26 31.48 -3.95
N THR A 376 8.81 30.43 -3.36
CA THR A 376 8.43 29.97 -2.02
C THR A 376 9.67 29.84 -1.14
N THR A 377 9.52 30.13 0.15
CA THR A 377 10.53 29.86 1.20
C THR A 377 10.80 28.36 1.40
N LEU A 378 9.93 27.50 0.85
CA LEU A 378 10.09 26.05 0.80
C LEU A 378 10.96 25.68 -0.41
N SER A 379 12.08 24.99 -0.18
CA SER A 379 12.87 24.38 -1.25
C SER A 379 12.08 23.22 -1.87
N CYS A 380 11.76 23.32 -3.16
CA CYS A 380 10.99 22.33 -3.90
C CYS A 380 11.92 21.58 -4.86
N ALA A 381 12.14 20.29 -4.60
CA ALA A 381 12.77 19.38 -5.56
C ALA A 381 11.71 18.39 -6.04
N VAL A 382 11.27 18.57 -7.28
CA VAL A 382 10.25 17.73 -7.93
C VAL A 382 10.88 16.51 -8.58
#